data_AF-A0A7C6BR78-F1
#
_entry.id   AF-A0A7C6BR78-F1
#
_cell.length_a   1.000
_cell.length_b   1.000
_cell.length_c   1.000
_cell.angle_alpha   90.00
_cell.angle_beta   90.00
_cell.angle_gamma   90.00
#
_symmetry.space_group_name_H-M   'P 1'
#
loop_
_entity.id
_entity.type
_entity.pdbx_description
1 polymer ?
#
loop_
_entity_poly.entity_id
_entity_poly.type
_entity_poly.pdbx_seq_one_letter_code
_entity_poly.pdbx_strand_id
1 'polypeptide(L)' 'MSVFSGNEHALDSGTIGKYEALAMLYLHKQDLSGFTPEEIVGRYIETEERIKKEFQRQKELRKRQLNPLPI' A
#
# COMPACT_ATOMS: atom_id res chain seq x y z
N MET A 1 37.49 21.00 -7.01
CA MET A 1 36.96 20.28 -8.17
C MET A 1 35.63 19.66 -7.76
N SER A 2 34.51 20.26 -8.17
CA SER A 2 33.22 19.56 -8.22
C SER A 2 33.19 18.69 -9.47
N VAL A 3 32.67 17.46 -9.40
CA VAL A 3 31.73 16.85 -10.37
C VAL A 3 31.41 15.41 -9.99
N PHE A 4 30.50 15.23 -9.04
CA PHE A 4 29.47 14.18 -9.04
C PHE A 4 28.28 14.82 -8.29
N SER A 5 27.75 15.95 -8.77
CA SER A 5 26.72 16.03 -9.81
C SER A 5 25.65 14.99 -9.57
N GLY A 6 24.54 15.48 -9.04
CA GLY A 6 23.50 14.71 -8.39
C GLY A 6 22.86 13.63 -9.25
N ASN A 7 22.36 12.63 -8.55
CA ASN A 7 21.02 12.14 -8.82
C ASN A 7 20.37 11.66 -7.51
N GLU A 8 20.21 12.59 -6.56
CA GLU A 8 19.28 12.45 -5.43
C GLU A 8 17.82 12.72 -5.85
N HIS A 9 17.52 12.61 -7.15
CA HIS A 9 16.18 12.70 -7.72
C HIS A 9 15.57 11.31 -7.90
N ALA A 10 15.19 10.68 -6.79
CA ALA A 10 14.16 9.62 -6.82
C ALA A 10 13.36 9.51 -5.49
N LEU A 11 13.51 10.46 -4.58
CA LEU A 11 12.68 10.55 -3.36
C LEU A 11 11.76 11.79 -3.38
N ASP A 12 11.41 12.27 -4.58
CA ASP A 12 10.27 13.17 -4.80
C ASP A 12 8.99 12.37 -5.07
N SER A 13 8.88 11.17 -4.48
CA SER A 13 7.64 10.39 -4.46
C SER A 13 6.87 10.84 -3.21
N GLY A 14 6.16 11.97 -3.35
CA GLY A 14 5.34 12.55 -2.29
C GLY A 14 4.45 11.50 -1.64
N THR A 15 4.78 11.13 -0.41
CA THR A 15 4.02 10.25 0.48
C THR A 15 3.27 9.11 -0.22
N ILE A 16 3.99 8.05 -0.62
CA ILE A 16 3.35 6.78 -1.00
C ILE A 16 2.30 6.44 0.06
N GLY A 17 1.04 6.31 -0.35
CA GLY A 17 -0.05 6.08 0.58
C GLY A 17 0.22 4.83 1.40
N LYS A 18 -0.11 4.81 2.70
CA LYS A 18 0.11 3.61 3.54
C LYS A 18 -0.51 2.33 2.96
N TYR A 19 -1.56 2.46 2.14
CA TYR A 19 -2.19 1.35 1.43
C TYR A 19 -1.40 0.94 0.19
N GLU A 20 -0.97 1.90 -0.61
CA GLU A 20 -0.12 1.74 -1.79
C GLU A 20 1.22 1.09 -1.44
N ALA A 21 1.89 1.55 -0.37
CA ALA A 21 3.15 0.96 0.09
C ALA A 21 2.97 -0.52 0.50
N LEU A 22 1.87 -0.85 1.16
CA LEU A 22 1.55 -2.22 1.56
C LEU A 22 1.16 -3.09 0.34
N ALA A 23 0.46 -2.51 -0.64
CA ALA A 23 0.11 -3.20 -1.88
C ALA A 23 1.36 -3.52 -2.71
N MET A 24 2.25 -2.54 -2.89
CA MET A 24 3.54 -2.71 -3.55
C MET A 24 4.40 -3.77 -2.84
N LEU A 25 4.49 -3.72 -1.50
CA LEU A 25 5.23 -4.72 -0.73
C LEU A 25 4.67 -6.14 -0.91
N TYR A 26 3.34 -6.28 -0.94
CA TYR A 26 2.68 -7.56 -1.14
C TYR A 26 2.96 -8.12 -2.53
N LEU A 27 2.82 -7.30 -3.57
CA LEU A 27 3.12 -7.69 -4.95
C LEU A 27 4.59 -8.02 -5.17
N HIS A 28 5.50 -7.28 -4.55
CA HIS A 28 6.94 -7.55 -4.65
C HIS A 28 7.34 -8.92 -4.09
N LYS A 29 6.58 -9.43 -3.11
CA LYS A 29 6.78 -10.78 -2.57
C LYS A 29 6.14 -11.88 -3.42
N GLN A 30 5.30 -11.53 -4.40
CA GLN A 30 4.72 -12.50 -5.32
C GLN A 30 5.64 -12.74 -6.51
N ASP A 31 5.60 -13.95 -7.04
CA ASP A 31 6.17 -14.20 -8.34
C ASP A 31 5.27 -13.55 -9.40
N LEU A 32 5.77 -12.45 -9.97
CA LEU A 32 5.10 -11.70 -11.04
C LEU A 32 5.54 -12.20 -12.43
N SER A 33 6.40 -13.22 -12.51
CA SER A 33 6.81 -13.77 -13.80
C SER A 33 5.61 -14.42 -14.51
N GLY A 34 5.37 -14.01 -15.75
CA GLY A 34 4.27 -14.50 -16.57
C GLY A 34 2.98 -13.68 -16.53
N PHE A 35 2.90 -12.61 -15.73
CA PHE A 35 1.79 -11.66 -15.79
C PHE A 35 2.06 -10.52 -16.77
N THR A 36 1.02 -10.08 -17.48
CA THR A 36 1.13 -8.86 -18.29
C THR A 36 1.10 -7.62 -17.39
N PRO A 37 1.63 -6.47 -17.86
CA PRO A 37 1.57 -5.22 -17.11
C PRO A 37 0.14 -4.85 -16.68
N GLU A 38 -0.86 -5.12 -17.51
CA GLU A 38 -2.28 -4.86 -17.22
C GLU A 38 -2.80 -5.73 -16.08
N GLU A 39 -2.39 -7.00 -16.03
CA GLU A 39 -2.76 -7.92 -14.94
C GLU A 39 -2.11 -7.51 -13.62
N ILE A 40 -0.87 -7.01 -13.67
CA ILE A 40 -0.17 -6.48 -12.48
C ILE A 40 -0.92 -5.25 -11.94
N VAL A 41 -1.36 -4.35 -12.81
CA VAL A 41 -2.19 -3.19 -12.42
C VAL A 41 -3.50 -3.65 -11.77
N GLY A 42 -4.18 -4.65 -12.36
CA GLY A 42 -5.40 -5.22 -11.78
C GLY A 42 -5.18 -5.78 -10.37
N ARG A 43 -4.11 -6.55 -10.18
CA ARG A 43 -3.73 -7.11 -8.87
C ARG A 43 -3.35 -6.04 -7.86
N TYR A 44 -2.68 -4.97 -8.30
CA TYR A 44 -2.34 -3.83 -7.46
C TYR A 44 -3.61 -3.17 -6.92
N ILE A 45 -4.57 -2.83 -7.80
CA ILE A 45 -5.84 -2.20 -7.42
C ILE A 45 -6.61 -3.11 -6.44
N GLU A 46 -6.73 -4.40 -6.75
CA GLU A 46 -7.41 -5.35 -5.87
C GLU A 46 -6.76 -5.43 -4.48
N THR A 47 -5.43 -5.50 -4.45
CA THR A 47 -4.66 -5.59 -3.20
C THR A 47 -4.83 -4.33 -2.37
N GLU A 48 -4.74 -3.15 -2.99
CA GLU A 48 -4.93 -1.87 -2.33
C GLU A 48 -6.33 -1.76 -1.71
N GLU A 49 -7.37 -2.14 -2.45
CA GLU A 49 -8.74 -2.15 -1.93
C GLU A 49 -8.92 -3.10 -0.74
N ARG A 50 -8.33 -4.30 -0.81
CA ARG A 50 -8.38 -5.28 0.28
C ARG A 50 -7.71 -4.75 1.54
N ILE A 51 -6.55 -4.11 1.40
CA ILE A 51 -5.86 -3.47 2.53
C ILE A 51 -6.73 -2.37 3.12
N LYS A 52 -7.31 -1.49 2.28
CA LYS A 52 -8.18 -0.40 2.72
C LYS A 52 -9.39 -0.91 3.51
N LYS A 53 -10.04 -1.98 3.03
CA LYS A 53 -11.16 -2.64 3.73
C LYS A 53 -10.73 -3.19 5.09
N GLU A 54 -9.56 -3.82 5.18
CA GLU A 54 -9.04 -4.35 6.44
C GLU A 54 -8.74 -3.23 7.45
N PHE A 55 -8.13 -2.12 7.00
CA PHE A 55 -7.92 -0.96 7.88
C PHE A 55 -9.24 -0.40 8.42
N GLN A 56 -10.28 -0.34 7.59
CA GLN A 56 -11.60 0.12 8.01
C GLN A 56 -12.22 -0.83 9.03
N ARG A 57 -12.14 -2.15 8.79
CA ARG A 57 -12.60 -3.18 9.75
C ARG A 57 -11.90 -3.04 11.10
N GLN A 58 -10.58 -2.88 11.10
CA GLN A 58 -9.79 -2.68 12.33
C GLN A 58 -10.18 -1.40 13.07
N LYS A 59 -10.52 -0.32 12.34
CA LYS A 59 -11.02 0.93 12.92
C LYS A 59 -12.38 0.74 13.58
N GLU A 60 -13.28 -0.01 12.94
CA GLU A 60 -14.60 -0.33 13.50
C GLU A 60 -14.52 -1.21 14.74
N LEU A 61 -13.67 -2.23 14.73
CA LEU A 61 -13.41 -3.07 15.89
C LEU A 61 -12.90 -2.24 17.08
N ARG A 62 -11.95 -1.35 16.84
CA ARG A 62 -11.46 -0.42 17.87
C ARG A 62 -12.57 0.47 18.42
N LYS A 63 -13.46 0.98 17.57
CA LYS A 63 -14.63 1.78 18.02
C LYS A 63 -15.59 0.97 18.89
N ARG A 64 -15.88 -0.28 18.51
CA ARG A 64 -16.77 -1.17 19.29
C ARG A 64 -16.17 -1.57 20.63
N GLN A 65 -14.85 -1.76 20.70
CA GLN A 65 -14.15 -1.99 21.96
C GLN A 65 -14.19 -0.77 22.90
N LEU A 66 -14.17 0.44 22.34
CA LEU A 66 -14.19 1.68 23.12
C LEU A 66 -15.59 2.03 23.65
N ASN A 67 -16.65 1.61 22.96
CA ASN A 67 -18.05 1.85 23.34
C ASN A 67 -18.80 0.51 23.46
N PRO A 68 -18.70 -0.21 24.60
CA PRO A 68 -19.56 -1.35 24.83
C PRO A 68 -21.02 -0.87 24.84
N LEU A 69 -21.88 -1.56 24.08
CA LEU A 69 -23.32 -1.31 24.12
C LEU A 69 -23.81 -1.48 25.57
N PRO A 70 -24.67 -0.58 26.09
CA PRO A 70 -25.27 -0.80 27.39
C PRO A 70 -26.09 -2.09 27.33
N ILE A 71 -25.81 -3.00 28.28
CA ILE A 71 -26.55 -4.23 28.53
C ILE A 71 -27.92 -3.87 29.10
#